data_AF-A0A640W1H8-F1
#
_entry.id   AF-A0A640W1H8-F1
#
_cell.length_a   1.000
_cell.length_b   1.000
_cell.length_c   1.000
_cell.angle_alpha   90.00
_cell.angle_beta   90.00
_cell.angle_gamma   90.00
#
_symmetry.space_group_name_H-M   'P 1'
#
loop_
_entity.id
_entity.type
_entity.pdbx_description
1 polymer ?
#
loop_
_entity_poly.entity_id
_entity_poly.type
_entity_poly.pdbx_seq_one_letter_code
_entity_poly.pdbx_strand_id
1 'polypeptide(L)'
;MIGVAFIKGISMFGNKNYRKEEILECLKNAGIEIVGMYGNDNIIFYKPEGMQYASIGSKIEKALRKCFGEEFCVTTRSIKTLKNMLNFLD
;
A
#
# COMPACT_ATOMS: atom_id res chain seq x y z
N MET A 1 14.04 2.07 -4.14
CA MET A 1 13.28 3.19 -4.76
C MET A 1 11.95 3.40 -4.05
N ILE A 2 11.48 4.63 -3.86
CA ILE A 2 10.21 4.88 -3.17
C ILE A 2 9.01 4.57 -4.08
N GLY A 3 7.98 3.94 -3.52
CA GLY A 3 6.69 3.68 -4.16
C GLY A 3 5.52 3.97 -3.23
N VAL A 4 4.32 3.96 -3.81
CA VAL A 4 3.05 4.06 -3.09
C VAL A 4 2.18 2.85 -3.44
N ALA A 5 1.53 2.29 -2.43
CA ALA A 5 0.50 1.26 -2.53
C ALA A 5 -0.84 1.88 -2.16
N PHE A 6 -1.84 1.70 -3.00
CA PHE A 6 -3.21 2.14 -2.82
C PHE A 6 -4.06 0.92 -2.49
N ILE A 7 -4.64 0.89 -1.29
CA ILE A 7 -5.57 -0.17 -0.87
C ILE A 7 -6.99 0.24 -1.23
N LYS A 8 -7.70 -0.59 -1.98
CA LYS A 8 -9.06 -0.30 -2.41
C LYS A 8 -10.07 -0.51 -1.28
N GLY A 9 -10.99 0.44 -1.10
CA GLY A 9 -12.23 0.23 -0.35
C GLY A 9 -12.10 0.31 1.17
N ILE A 10 -11.00 0.87 1.69
CA ILE A 10 -10.87 1.18 3.12
C ILE A 10 -11.58 2.50 3.43
N SER A 11 -12.30 2.55 4.56
CA SER A 11 -13.04 3.72 5.05
C SER A 11 -14.05 4.31 4.06
N MET A 12 -14.52 3.51 3.10
CA MET A 12 -15.56 3.92 2.16
C MET A 12 -16.94 3.59 2.72
N PHE A 13 -17.83 4.59 2.75
CA PHE A 13 -19.23 4.44 3.16
C PHE A 13 -19.43 3.84 4.56
N GLY A 14 -18.52 4.13 5.49
CA GLY A 14 -18.59 3.68 6.89
C GLY A 14 -18.26 2.21 7.12
N ASN A 15 -17.84 1.47 6.09
CA ASN A 15 -17.38 0.08 6.19
C ASN A 15 -15.85 0.01 6.13
N LYS A 16 -15.29 -1.09 6.67
CA LYS A 16 -13.84 -1.38 6.66
C LYS A 16 -12.99 -0.24 7.25
N ASN A 17 -13.40 0.23 8.43
CA ASN A 17 -12.71 1.29 9.17
C ASN A 17 -11.50 0.72 9.92
N TYR A 18 -10.49 0.30 9.17
CA TYR A 18 -9.22 -0.15 9.74
C TYR A 18 -8.40 1.06 10.17
N ARG A 19 -7.87 1.04 11.38
CA ARG A 19 -6.99 2.10 11.87
C ARG A 19 -5.62 1.95 11.22
N LYS A 20 -4.95 3.09 11.02
CA LYS A 20 -3.59 3.14 10.45
C LYS A 20 -2.63 2.24 11.22
N GLU A 21 -2.71 2.24 12.54
CA GLU A 21 -1.82 1.45 13.41
C GLU A 21 -2.02 -0.05 13.20
N GLU A 22 -3.26 -0.50 13.00
CA GLU A 22 -3.60 -1.90 12.76
C GLU A 22 -3.05 -2.38 11.41
N ILE A 23 -3.22 -1.55 10.37
CA ILE A 23 -2.67 -1.83 9.04
C ILE A 23 -1.14 -1.92 9.10
N LEU A 24 -0.48 -0.98 9.77
CA LEU A 24 0.98 -0.98 9.89
C LEU A 24 1.49 -2.20 10.69
N GLU A 25 0.77 -2.61 11.75
CA GLU A 25 1.10 -3.81 12.51
C GLU A 25 1.13 -5.06 11.62
N CYS A 26 0.12 -5.20 10.76
CA CYS A 26 0.01 -6.30 9.81
C CYS A 26 1.18 -6.37 8.81
N LEU A 27 1.77 -5.22 8.49
CA LEU A 27 2.82 -5.12 7.50
C LEU A 27 4.23 -5.30 8.07
N LYS A 28 4.42 -5.25 9.40
CA LYS A 28 5.75 -5.41 10.03
C LYS A 28 6.51 -6.65 9.54
N ASN A 29 5.79 -7.76 9.34
CA ASN A 29 6.38 -9.04 8.93
C ASN A 29 6.19 -9.36 7.43
N ALA A 30 5.74 -8.39 6.62
CA ALA A 30 5.51 -8.60 5.19
C ALA A 30 6.83 -8.63 4.37
N GLY A 31 7.97 -8.33 5.00
CA GLY A 31 9.25 -8.21 4.31
C GLY A 31 9.24 -7.09 3.28
N ILE A 32 8.57 -5.98 3.64
CA ILE A 32 8.53 -4.72 2.92
C ILE A 32 8.90 -3.64 3.92
N GLU A 33 9.80 -2.75 3.53
CA GLU A 33 10.16 -1.60 4.33
C GLU A 33 9.11 -0.49 4.11
N ILE A 34 8.31 -0.23 5.14
CA ILE A 34 7.26 0.79 5.13
C ILE A 34 7.85 2.11 5.62
N VAL A 35 7.72 3.16 4.81
CA VAL A 35 8.16 4.53 5.15
C VAL A 35 7.10 5.24 5.97
N GLY A 36 5.83 5.02 5.62
CA GLY A 36 4.72 5.69 6.27
C GLY A 36 3.42 5.43 5.54
N MET A 37 2.39 6.16 5.97
CA MET A 37 1.04 5.99 5.43
C MET A 37 0.29 7.33 5.46
N TYR A 38 -0.40 7.64 4.37
CA TYR A 38 -1.27 8.81 4.21
C TYR A 38 -2.73 8.34 4.16
N GLY A 39 -3.57 8.85 5.05
CA GLY A 39 -4.87 8.24 5.31
C GLY A 39 -4.76 6.79 5.81
N ASN A 40 -5.79 6.00 5.55
CA ASN A 40 -5.87 4.58 5.94
C ASN A 40 -5.76 3.63 4.74
N ASP A 41 -5.46 4.15 3.55
CA ASP A 41 -5.44 3.41 2.30
C ASP A 41 -4.15 3.61 1.48
N ASN A 42 -3.32 4.61 1.78
CA ASN A 42 -2.12 4.91 0.99
C ASN A 42 -0.83 4.61 1.76
N ILE A 43 -0.13 3.54 1.39
CA ILE A 43 1.12 3.10 2.02
C ILE A 43 2.31 3.59 1.20
N ILE A 44 3.26 4.24 1.84
CA ILE A 44 4.55 4.62 1.25
C ILE A 44 5.58 3.57 1.65
N PHE A 45 6.34 3.05 0.70
CA PHE A 45 7.31 1.98 0.94
C PHE A 45 8.60 2.18 0.14
N TYR A 46 9.68 1.53 0.60
CA TYR A 46 10.88 1.31 -0.19
C TYR A 46 10.77 -0.01 -0.95
N LYS A 47 10.92 0.08 -2.28
CA LYS A 47 11.07 -1.06 -3.17
C LYS A 47 12.55 -1.46 -3.23
N PRO A 48 12.93 -2.68 -2.83
CA PRO A 48 14.26 -3.22 -3.05
C PRO A 48 14.62 -3.29 -4.54
N GLU A 49 15.90 -3.32 -4.85
CA GLU A 49 16.37 -3.61 -6.22
C GLU A 49 15.95 -5.04 -6.63
N GLY A 50 15.72 -5.27 -7.92
CA GLY A 50 15.25 -6.57 -8.45
C GLY A 50 13.78 -6.96 -8.15
N MET A 51 13.12 -6.31 -7.19
CA MET A 51 11.70 -6.59 -6.88
C MET A 51 10.74 -5.83 -7.80
N GLN A 52 9.69 -6.48 -8.30
CA GLN A 52 8.63 -5.79 -9.06
C GLN A 52 7.63 -5.11 -8.11
N TYR A 53 7.06 -3.98 -8.54
CA TYR A 53 6.02 -3.28 -7.78
C TYR A 53 4.80 -4.17 -7.51
N ALA A 54 4.37 -4.96 -8.51
CA ALA A 54 3.28 -5.92 -8.36
C ALA A 54 3.54 -6.96 -7.26
N SER A 55 4.79 -7.41 -7.08
CA SER A 55 5.16 -8.33 -6.01
C SER A 55 4.99 -7.70 -4.62
N ILE A 56 5.24 -6.39 -4.49
CA ILE A 56 4.96 -5.66 -3.25
C ILE A 56 3.45 -5.58 -3.00
N GLY A 57 2.66 -5.26 -4.02
CA GLY A 57 1.20 -5.26 -3.92
C GLY A 57 0.67 -6.60 -3.39
N SER A 58 1.11 -7.72 -3.99
CA SER A 58 0.71 -9.06 -3.57
C SER A 58 1.15 -9.40 -2.13
N LYS A 59 2.33 -8.92 -1.69
CA LYS A 59 2.78 -9.11 -0.31
C LYS A 59 1.91 -8.34 0.69
N ILE A 60 1.52 -7.10 0.35
CA ILE A 60 0.61 -6.29 1.17
C ILE A 60 -0.75 -6.98 1.26
N GLU A 61 -1.34 -7.40 0.13
CA GLU A 61 -2.62 -8.13 0.10
C GLU A 61 -2.59 -9.37 0.99
N LYS A 62 -1.54 -10.20 0.89
CA LYS A 62 -1.38 -11.40 1.71
C LYS A 62 -1.28 -11.07 3.20
N ALA A 63 -0.55 -10.03 3.56
CA ALA A 63 -0.37 -9.61 4.95
C ALA A 63 -1.70 -9.11 5.55
N LEU A 64 -2.42 -8.24 4.83
CA LEU A 64 -3.72 -7.73 5.26
C LEU A 64 -4.76 -8.85 5.36
N ARG A 65 -4.80 -9.75 4.37
CA ARG A 65 -5.69 -10.92 4.41
C ARG A 65 -5.42 -11.80 5.62
N LYS A 66 -4.16 -12.07 5.93
CA LYS A 66 -3.78 -12.88 7.11
C LYS A 66 -4.25 -12.22 8.41
N CYS A 67 -4.23 -10.90 8.48
CA CYS A 67 -4.65 -10.14 9.66
C CYS A 67 -6.17 -10.04 9.82
N PHE A 68 -6.87 -9.63 8.76
CA PHE A 68 -8.27 -9.23 8.83
C PHE A 68 -9.23 -10.32 8.35
N GLY A 69 -8.71 -11.42 7.77
CA GLY A 69 -9.52 -12.55 7.33
C GLY A 69 -10.34 -12.29 6.06
N GLU A 70 -10.07 -11.21 5.33
CA GLU A 70 -10.76 -10.87 4.08
C GLU A 70 -9.80 -10.53 2.94
N GLU A 71 -10.30 -10.54 1.71
CA GLU A 71 -9.51 -10.20 0.53
C GLU A 71 -9.35 -8.67 0.39
N PHE A 72 -8.13 -8.25 0.03
CA PHE A 72 -7.78 -6.87 -0.26
C PHE A 72 -7.27 -6.77 -1.69
N CYS A 73 -7.53 -5.63 -2.32
CA CYS A 73 -6.98 -5.30 -3.64
C CYS A 73 -6.05 -4.10 -3.48
N VAL A 74 -4.78 -4.27 -3.87
CA VAL A 74 -3.73 -3.27 -3.72
C VAL A 74 -3.10 -2.95 -5.07
N THR A 75 -3.10 -1.68 -5.44
CA THR A 75 -2.38 -1.20 -6.62
C THR A 75 -1.13 -0.46 -6.20
N THR A 76 0.02 -0.82 -6.78
CA THR A 76 1.30 -0.14 -6.51
C THR A 76 1.75 0.72 -7.68
N ARG A 77 2.37 1.87 -7.40
CA ARG A 77 3.02 2.74 -8.38
C ARG A 77 4.36 3.27 -7.86
N SER A 78 5.24 3.63 -8.78
CA SER A 78 6.46 4.37 -8.44
C SER A 78 6.12 5.84 -8.16
N ILE A 79 6.86 6.49 -7.26
CA ILE A 79 6.73 7.94 -7.07
C ILE A 79 7.02 8.70 -8.36
N LYS A 80 7.96 8.23 -9.18
CA LYS A 80 8.27 8.82 -10.49
C LYS A 80 7.03 8.85 -11.40
N THR A 81 6.25 7.76 -11.43
CA THR A 81 5.01 7.70 -12.18
C THR A 81 4.01 8.75 -11.71
N LEU A 82 3.82 8.88 -10.38
CA LEU A 82 2.89 9.86 -9.82
C LEU A 82 3.34 11.30 -10.15
N LYS A 83 4.63 11.61 -10.02
CA LYS A 83 5.18 12.92 -10.41
C LYS A 83 4.96 13.23 -11.89
N ASN A 84 5.21 12.26 -12.77
CA ASN A 84 4.98 12.43 -14.19
C ASN A 84 3.49 12.66 -14.51
N MET A 85 2.58 12.03 -13.77
CA MET A 85 1.14 12.26 -13.92
C MET A 85 0.74 13.67 -13.49
N LEU A 86 1.31 14.18 -12.39
CA LEU A 86 1.06 15.55 -11.95
C LEU A 86 1.56 16.56 -12.99
N ASN A 87 2.79 16.39 -13.48
CA ASN A 87 3.35 17.25 -14.52
C ASN A 87 2.60 17.18 -15.87
N PHE A 88 1.78 16.16 -16.11
CA PHE A 88 0.95 16.07 -17.31
C PHE A 88 -0.33 16.92 -17.20
N LEU A 89 -0.74 17.25 -15.98
CA LEU A 89 -1.93 18.07 -15.71
C LEU A 89 -1.61 19.57 -15.67
N ASP A 90 -0.34 19.93 -15.56
CA ASP A 90 0.21 21.30 -15.63
C ASP A 90 0.49 21.70 -17.08
#